data_AF-A0A381E693-F1
#
_entry.id   AF-A0A381E693-F1
#
_cell.length_a   1.000
_cell.length_b   1.000
_cell.length_c   1.000
_cell.angle_alpha   90.00
_cell.angle_beta   90.00
_cell.angle_gamma   90.00
#
_symmetry.space_group_name_H-M   'P 1'
#
loop_
_entity.id
_entity.type
_entity.pdbx_description
1 polymer ?
#
loop_
_entity_poly.entity_id
_entity_poly.type
_entity_poly.pdbx_seq_one_letter_code
_entity_poly.pdbx_strand_id
1 'polypeptide(L)'
;MMYGQQHYLEATRLTDGQLPVVCSDEEGKGIEAYGERWQIETLFGSLKSKGFNLEDTHMTAPAKIDRLMSVLAIGFVLSCRAEEA
;
A
#
# COMPACT_ATOMS: atom_id res chain seq x y z
N MET A 1 -27.03 5.21 -2.29
CA MET A 1 -27.28 4.80 -0.90
C MET A 1 -26.86 3.36 -0.77
N MET A 2 -25.79 3.09 -0.04
CA MET A 2 -25.31 1.74 0.25
C MET A 2 -25.52 1.51 1.75
N TYR A 3 -26.12 0.38 2.16
CA TYR A 3 -26.44 0.09 3.56
C TYR A 3 -27.21 1.20 4.33
N GLY A 4 -28.03 2.01 3.64
CA GLY A 4 -28.77 3.11 4.27
C GLY A 4 -27.94 4.37 4.54
N GLN A 5 -26.67 4.40 4.15
CA GLN A 5 -25.81 5.58 4.22
C GLN A 5 -25.65 6.25 2.84
N GLN A 6 -25.48 7.57 2.86
CA GLN A 6 -25.10 8.33 1.68
C GLN A 6 -23.58 8.31 1.54
N HIS A 7 -23.12 8.13 0.32
CA HIS A 7 -21.71 8.10 -0.05
C HIS A 7 -21.53 8.92 -1.31
N TYR A 8 -20.33 9.44 -1.47
CA TYR A 8 -19.88 10.13 -2.66
C TYR A 8 -19.21 9.12 -3.60
N LEU A 9 -19.52 9.23 -4.88
CA LEU A 9 -18.90 8.44 -5.93
C LEU A 9 -18.05 9.36 -6.79
N GLU A 10 -16.78 9.03 -6.91
CA GLU A 10 -15.84 9.72 -7.77
C GLU A 10 -15.29 8.73 -8.79
N ALA A 11 -15.05 9.19 -10.02
CA ALA A 11 -14.44 8.39 -11.06
C ALA A 11 -13.42 9.23 -11.81
N THR A 12 -12.29 8.62 -12.15
CA THR A 12 -11.28 9.25 -13.01
C THR A 12 -10.84 8.28 -14.09
N ARG A 13 -10.37 8.81 -15.22
CA ARG A 13 -9.81 8.01 -16.32
C ARG A 13 -8.30 8.09 -16.29
N LEU A 14 -7.65 6.95 -16.14
CA LEU A 14 -6.20 6.83 -16.17
C LEU A 14 -5.67 6.84 -17.61
N THR A 15 -4.38 7.11 -17.75
CA THR A 15 -3.68 7.20 -19.05
C THR A 15 -3.58 5.86 -19.78
N ASP A 16 -3.66 4.75 -19.04
CA ASP A 16 -3.71 3.38 -19.58
C ASP A 16 -5.13 2.95 -19.98
N GLY A 17 -6.11 3.84 -19.85
CA GLY A 17 -7.51 3.60 -20.20
C GLY A 17 -8.37 3.01 -19.08
N GLN A 18 -7.78 2.69 -17.91
CA GLN A 18 -8.55 2.22 -16.76
C GLN A 18 -9.46 3.34 -16.20
N LEU A 19 -10.58 2.93 -15.60
CA LEU A 19 -11.58 3.84 -15.03
C LEU A 19 -11.86 3.45 -13.56
N PRO A 20 -10.96 3.76 -12.62
CA PRO A 20 -11.23 3.58 -11.19
C PRO A 20 -12.46 4.40 -10.76
N VAL A 21 -13.33 3.74 -10.00
CA VAL A 21 -14.48 4.34 -9.34
C VAL A 21 -14.29 4.15 -7.84
N VAL A 22 -14.31 5.25 -7.09
CA VAL A 22 -14.10 5.28 -5.64
C VAL A 22 -15.40 5.67 -4.97
N CYS A 23 -15.72 4.96 -3.88
CA CYS A 23 -16.83 5.26 -2.99
C CYS A 23 -16.26 5.74 -1.65
N SER A 24 -16.65 6.93 -1.21
CA SER A 24 -16.16 7.55 0.02
C SER A 24 -17.28 8.18 0.84
N ASP A 25 -17.06 8.29 2.13
CA ASP A 25 -17.94 9.03 3.05
C ASP A 25 -17.68 10.54 3.01
N GLU A 26 -16.54 10.96 2.43
CA GLU A 26 -16.15 12.35 2.24
C GLU A 26 -16.22 12.75 0.76
N GLU A 27 -16.68 13.98 0.50
CA GLU A 27 -16.78 14.55 -0.85
C GLU A 27 -15.44 15.14 -1.32
N GLY A 28 -15.04 14.82 -2.55
CA GLY A 28 -13.98 15.53 -3.29
C GLY A 28 -12.56 15.05 -3.01
N LYS A 29 -12.37 14.00 -2.22
CA LYS A 29 -11.04 13.45 -1.85
C LYS A 29 -10.89 11.96 -2.12
N GLY A 30 -11.93 11.30 -2.63
CA GLY A 30 -11.93 9.84 -2.80
C GLY A 30 -10.81 9.36 -3.73
N ILE A 31 -10.65 10.01 -4.89
CA ILE A 31 -9.62 9.63 -5.86
C ILE A 31 -8.19 9.83 -5.32
N GLU A 32 -7.90 10.97 -4.70
CA GLU A 32 -6.59 11.28 -4.14
C GLU A 32 -6.22 10.29 -3.03
N ALA A 33 -7.12 10.09 -2.07
CA ALA A 33 -6.92 9.15 -0.97
C ALA A 33 -6.76 7.69 -1.47
N TYR A 34 -7.49 7.31 -2.53
CA TYR A 34 -7.31 6.00 -3.16
C TYR A 34 -5.96 5.88 -3.89
N GLY A 35 -5.39 6.99 -4.36
CA GLY A 35 -4.04 7.04 -4.94
C GLY A 35 -2.96 6.58 -3.95
N GLU A 36 -3.09 6.95 -2.68
CA GLU A 36 -2.18 6.53 -1.60
C GLU A 36 -2.14 5.01 -1.39
N ARG A 37 -3.14 4.26 -1.88
CA ARG A 37 -3.13 2.79 -1.89
C ARG A 37 -1.86 2.24 -2.54
N TRP A 38 -1.29 2.93 -3.54
CA TRP A 38 -0.08 2.49 -4.23
C TRP A 38 1.13 2.31 -3.29
N GLN A 39 1.15 3.01 -2.15
CA GLN A 39 2.22 2.89 -1.17
C GLN A 39 2.47 1.44 -0.72
N ILE A 40 1.41 0.62 -0.57
CA ILE A 40 1.58 -0.79 -0.16
C ILE A 40 2.20 -1.64 -1.26
N GLU A 41 1.94 -1.33 -2.53
CA GLU A 41 2.57 -2.02 -3.67
C GLU A 41 4.06 -1.68 -3.73
N THR A 42 4.41 -0.42 -3.44
CA THR A 42 5.81 0.01 -3.30
C THR A 42 6.50 -0.70 -2.13
N LEU A 43 5.87 -0.77 -0.96
CA LEU A 43 6.38 -1.51 0.20
C LEU A 43 6.67 -2.98 -0.16
N PHE A 44 5.70 -3.69 -0.72
CA PHE A 44 5.90 -5.09 -1.10
C PHE A 44 6.94 -5.25 -2.20
N GLY A 45 7.04 -4.31 -3.14
CA GLY A 45 8.10 -4.28 -4.14
C GLY A 45 9.49 -4.20 -3.50
N SER A 46 9.68 -3.26 -2.58
CA SER A 46 10.95 -3.04 -1.86
C SER A 46 11.35 -4.24 -0.98
N LEU A 47 10.39 -4.94 -0.37
CA LEU A 47 10.66 -6.13 0.43
C LEU A 47 10.98 -7.37 -0.43
N LYS A 48 10.47 -7.42 -1.66
CA LYS A 48 10.72 -8.50 -2.62
C LYS A 48 11.87 -8.12 -3.56
N SER A 49 11.64 -8.19 -4.87
CA SER A 49 12.66 -8.13 -5.92
C SER A 49 13.28 -6.75 -6.16
N LYS A 50 12.70 -5.66 -5.63
CA LYS A 50 13.25 -4.30 -5.82
C LYS A 50 14.22 -3.88 -4.72
N GLY A 51 14.45 -4.72 -3.70
CA GLY A 51 15.30 -4.34 -2.57
C GLY A 51 15.77 -5.54 -1.77
N PHE A 52 15.05 -5.89 -0.71
CA PHE A 52 15.49 -6.85 0.30
C PHE A 52 15.62 -8.30 -0.21
N ASN A 53 14.94 -8.64 -1.32
CA ASN A 53 14.94 -9.96 -1.94
C ASN A 53 14.49 -11.08 -0.97
N LEU A 54 13.41 -10.84 -0.22
CA LEU A 54 12.85 -11.80 0.73
C LEU A 54 12.65 -13.20 0.15
N GLU A 55 12.17 -13.29 -1.09
CA GLU A 55 11.79 -14.54 -1.76
C GLU A 55 13.02 -15.45 -2.00
N ASP A 56 14.20 -14.88 -2.21
CA ASP A 56 15.45 -15.61 -2.45
C ASP A 56 16.09 -16.18 -1.17
N THR A 57 15.59 -15.78 0.00
CA THR A 57 16.09 -16.32 1.29
C THR A 57 15.70 -17.78 1.51
N HIS A 58 14.71 -18.29 0.76
CA HIS A 58 14.12 -19.63 0.91
C HIS A 58 13.72 -19.97 2.36
N MET A 59 13.44 -18.96 3.18
CA MET A 59 13.10 -19.14 4.59
C MET A 59 11.69 -19.70 4.73
N THR A 60 11.57 -20.93 5.27
CA THR A 60 10.28 -21.62 5.42
C THR A 60 9.80 -21.73 6.87
N ALA A 61 10.68 -21.49 7.85
CA ALA A 61 10.34 -21.62 9.27
C ALA A 61 9.48 -20.44 9.75
N PRO A 62 8.20 -20.64 10.15
CA PRO A 62 7.28 -19.54 10.46
C PRO A 62 7.79 -18.59 11.56
N ALA A 63 8.37 -19.14 12.63
CA ALA A 63 8.93 -18.35 13.73
C ALA A 63 10.12 -17.46 13.30
N LYS A 64 10.85 -17.83 12.24
CA LYS A 64 11.91 -17.00 11.69
C LYS A 64 11.35 -15.91 10.78
N ILE A 65 10.34 -16.23 9.97
CA ILE A 65 9.63 -15.27 9.13
C ILE A 65 9.00 -14.18 9.99
N ASP A 66 8.33 -14.55 11.07
CA ASP A 66 7.70 -13.60 12.01
C ASP A 66 8.71 -12.58 12.58
N ARG A 67 9.88 -13.08 13.03
CA ARG A 67 10.98 -12.23 13.52
C ARG A 67 11.56 -11.33 12.44
N LEU A 68 11.76 -11.89 11.24
CA LEU A 68 12.29 -11.15 10.11
C LEU A 68 11.33 -10.02 9.70
N MET A 69 10.04 -10.32 9.59
CA MET A 69 9.01 -9.33 9.28
C MET A 69 8.95 -8.22 10.34
N SER A 70 9.12 -8.57 11.62
CA SER A 70 9.18 -7.59 12.71
C SER A 70 10.36 -6.62 12.55
N VAL A 71 11.56 -7.13 12.25
CA VAL A 71 12.75 -6.30 12.03
C VAL A 71 12.61 -5.45 10.77
N LEU A 72 12.06 -6.01 9.69
CA LEU A 72 11.82 -5.30 8.45
C LEU A 72 10.81 -4.16 8.61
N ALA A 73 9.72 -4.38 9.37
CA ALA A 73 8.75 -3.33 9.65
C ALA A 73 9.40 -2.14 10.36
N ILE A 74 10.21 -2.40 11.40
CA ILE A 74 10.94 -1.35 12.13
C ILE A 74 11.94 -0.65 11.20
N GLY A 75 12.73 -1.43 10.46
CA GLY A 75 13.74 -0.89 9.54
C GLY A 75 13.12 0.00 8.47
N PHE A 76 12.02 -0.44 7.86
CA PHE A 76 11.34 0.30 6.79
C PHE A 76 10.76 1.62 7.30
N VAL A 77 10.09 1.62 8.46
CA VAL A 77 9.57 2.85 9.08
C VAL A 77 10.71 3.84 9.36
N LEU A 78 11.83 3.37 9.88
CA LEU A 78 12.99 4.24 10.14
C LEU A 78 13.59 4.79 8.83
N SER A 79 13.69 3.98 7.78
CA SER A 79 14.18 4.43 6.47
C SER A 79 13.29 5.50 5.86
N CYS A 80 11.96 5.33 5.87
CA CYS A 80 11.03 6.36 5.39
C CYS A 80 11.17 7.67 6.17
N ARG A 81 11.31 7.59 7.50
CA ARG A 81 11.50 8.79 8.34
C ARG A 81 12.83 9.50 8.13
N ALA A 82 13.88 8.78 7.75
CA ALA A 82 15.19 9.37 7.49
C ALA A 82 15.23 10.16 6.17
N GLU A 83 14.35 9.85 5.22
CA GLU A 83 14.22 10.60 3.96
C GLU A 83 13.46 11.93 4.12
N GLU A 84 12.71 12.08 5.22
CA GLU A 84 11.94 13.28 5.56
C GLU A 84 12.75 14.33 6.36
N ALA A 85 14.00 14.05 6.75
CA ALA A 85 14.85 14.88 7.62
C ALA A 85 16.09 15.41 6.89
#